data_AF-A0A2E9NMU6-F1
#
_entry.id   AF-A0A2E9NMU6-F1
#
_cell.length_a   1.000
_cell.length_b   1.000
_cell.length_c   1.000
_cell.angle_alpha   90.00
_cell.angle_beta   90.00
_cell.angle_gamma   90.00
#
_symmetry.space_group_name_H-M   'P 1'
#
loop_
_entity.id
_entity.type
_entity.pdbx_description
1 polymer ?
#
loop_
_entity_poly.entity_id
_entity_poly.type
_entity_poly.pdbx_seq_one_letter_code
_entity_poly.pdbx_strand_id
1 'polypeptide(L)'
;MPFGLSQRARSRALPASARADFYREEFIKHQRCLQQQREYFSDGAITDAETALSRILAQLDRLCCKDDADEVLGRLLRQFDLVTRVSASADPRNVH
;
A
#
# COMPACT_ATOMS: atom_id res chain seq x y z
N MET A 1 14.18 8.28 37.71
CA MET A 1 14.67 8.47 36.32
C MET A 1 16.18 8.21 36.34
N PRO A 2 16.72 7.41 35.40
CA PRO A 2 16.87 7.88 34.04
C PRO A 2 16.19 7.00 32.99
N PHE A 3 15.61 7.71 32.02
CA PHE A 3 15.08 7.19 30.77
C PHE A 3 16.21 6.65 29.91
N GLY A 4 16.06 5.41 29.47
CA GLY A 4 16.88 4.80 28.44
C GLY A 4 15.99 4.06 27.47
N LEU A 5 15.14 4.79 26.75
CA LEU A 5 14.43 4.29 25.58
C LEU A 5 15.47 3.91 24.52
N SER A 6 15.98 2.69 24.62
CA SER A 6 16.76 2.03 23.58
C SER A 6 15.81 1.54 22.50
N GLN A 7 15.18 2.48 21.79
CA GLN A 7 14.63 2.24 20.46
C GLN A 7 15.79 2.23 19.48
N ARG A 8 16.55 1.13 19.45
CA ARG A 8 17.64 0.98 18.47
C ARG A 8 17.79 -0.49 18.06
N ALA A 9 17.03 -0.85 17.03
CA ALA A 9 17.24 -1.90 16.02
C ALA A 9 15.84 -2.37 15.54
N ARG A 10 15.23 -1.69 14.56
CA ARG A 10 15.31 -2.02 13.11
C ARG A 10 15.29 -3.54 12.84
N SER A 11 14.24 -3.94 12.11
CA SER A 11 14.02 -5.27 11.53
C SER A 11 13.40 -6.32 12.45
N ARG A 12 12.35 -5.98 13.20
CA ARG A 12 11.39 -7.04 13.56
C ARG A 12 10.57 -7.27 12.31
N ALA A 13 10.88 -8.35 11.57
CA ALA A 13 10.06 -8.79 10.45
C ALA A 13 8.60 -8.73 10.91
N LEU A 14 7.85 -7.75 10.40
CA LEU A 14 6.46 -7.58 10.79
C LEU A 14 5.77 -8.91 10.47
N PRO A 15 5.01 -9.49 11.42
CA PRO A 15 4.30 -10.73 11.15
C PRO A 15 3.49 -10.52 9.87
N ALA A 16 3.39 -11.56 9.03
CA ALA A 16 2.75 -11.48 7.72
C ALA A 16 1.38 -10.79 7.79
N SER A 17 0.64 -11.00 8.88
CA SER A 17 -0.64 -10.36 9.19
C SER A 17 -0.55 -8.84 9.44
N ALA A 18 0.49 -8.32 10.10
CA ALA A 18 0.68 -6.87 10.27
C ALA A 18 1.14 -6.18 8.98
N ARG A 19 1.92 -6.86 8.14
CA ARG A 19 2.24 -6.38 6.78
C ARG A 19 0.99 -6.37 5.91
N ALA A 20 0.20 -7.45 5.98
CA ALA A 20 -1.04 -7.56 5.24
C ALA A 20 -2.00 -6.41 5.57
N ASP A 21 -2.15 -6.09 6.86
CA ASP A 21 -3.01 -5.01 7.32
C ASP A 21 -2.55 -3.65 6.77
N PHE A 22 -1.24 -3.35 6.87
CA PHE A 22 -0.67 -2.12 6.32
C PHE A 22 -0.94 -1.97 4.81
N TYR A 23 -0.58 -2.98 4.01
CA TYR A 23 -0.79 -2.92 2.55
C TYR A 23 -2.28 -2.87 2.20
N ARG A 24 -3.12 -3.58 2.95
CA ARG A 24 -4.58 -3.57 2.77
C ARG A 24 -5.15 -2.17 2.99
N GLU A 25 -4.76 -1.49 4.05
CA GLU A 25 -5.17 -0.11 4.31
C GLU A 25 -4.73 0.83 3.18
N GLU A 26 -3.49 0.71 2.71
CA GLU A 26 -2.97 1.55 1.61
C GLU A 26 -3.72 1.30 0.29
N PHE A 27 -3.97 0.05 -0.09
CA PHE A 27 -4.76 -0.26 -1.29
C PHE A 27 -6.21 0.25 -1.17
N ILE A 28 -6.82 0.18 0.02
CA ILE A 28 -8.16 0.75 0.26
C ILE A 28 -8.16 2.27 0.10
N LYS A 29 -7.11 2.97 0.55
CA LYS A 29 -6.97 4.41 0.34
C LYS A 29 -6.88 4.75 -1.15
N HIS A 30 -6.07 4.02 -1.92
CA HIS A 30 -5.99 4.19 -3.37
C HIS A 30 -7.34 3.92 -4.04
N GLN A 31 -8.07 2.88 -3.64
CA GLN A 31 -9.41 2.59 -4.16
C GLN A 31 -10.39 3.74 -3.91
N ARG A 32 -10.41 4.29 -2.69
CA ARG A 32 -11.26 5.46 -2.37
C ARG A 32 -10.85 6.71 -3.13
N CYS A 33 -9.55 6.92 -3.34
CA CYS A 33 -9.06 8.06 -4.12
C CYS A 33 -9.49 7.92 -5.60
N LEU A 34 -9.35 6.72 -6.15
CA LEU A 34 -9.75 6.39 -7.51
C LEU A 34 -11.26 6.53 -7.73
N GLN A 35 -12.08 6.11 -6.75
CA GLN A 35 -13.53 6.33 -6.78
C GLN A 35 -13.91 7.82 -6.72
N GLN A 36 -13.21 8.63 -5.93
CA GLN A 36 -13.43 10.08 -5.88
C GLN A 36 -13.01 10.76 -7.18
N GLN A 37 -11.96 10.25 -7.83
CA GLN A 37 -11.50 10.75 -9.12
C GLN A 37 -12.28 10.14 -10.28
N ARG A 38 -13.44 9.48 -10.05
CA ARG A 38 -14.24 8.85 -11.12
C ARG A 38 -14.56 9.72 -12.31
N GLU A 39 -14.75 11.00 -12.04
CA GLU A 39 -15.11 11.99 -13.05
C GLU A 39 -13.91 12.39 -13.94
N TYR A 40 -12.68 12.10 -13.51
CA TYR A 40 -11.44 12.46 -14.22
C TYR A 40 -10.83 11.33 -15.06
N PHE A 41 -11.31 10.09 -14.87
CA PHE A 41 -10.87 8.94 -15.65
C PHE A 41 -12.01 8.40 -16.51
N SER A 42 -11.66 7.69 -17.58
CA SER A 42 -12.65 6.93 -18.33
C SER A 42 -13.21 5.79 -17.48
N ASP A 43 -14.51 5.51 -17.62
CA ASP A 43 -15.20 4.46 -16.84
C ASP A 43 -14.50 3.10 -16.96
N GLY A 44 -13.97 2.77 -18.14
CA GLY A 44 -13.17 1.55 -18.35
C GLY A 44 -11.83 1.55 -17.61
N ALA A 45 -11.12 2.68 -17.54
CA ALA A 45 -9.82 2.77 -16.86
C ALA A 45 -9.99 2.63 -15.34
N ILE A 46 -11.07 3.17 -14.79
CA ILE A 46 -11.38 3.00 -13.37
C ILE A 46 -11.86 1.61 -13.05
N THR A 47 -12.74 1.06 -13.89
CA THR A 47 -13.24 -0.31 -13.67
C THR A 47 -12.08 -1.30 -13.71
N ASP A 48 -11.11 -1.12 -14.60
CA ASP A 48 -9.90 -1.95 -14.65
C ASP A 48 -9.03 -1.78 -13.40
N ALA A 49 -8.79 -0.54 -12.96
CA ALA A 49 -8.02 -0.26 -11.75
C ALA A 49 -8.70 -0.77 -10.45
N GLU A 50 -10.01 -0.61 -10.29
CA GLU A 50 -10.77 -1.16 -9.16
C GLU A 50 -10.77 -2.69 -9.17
N THR A 51 -10.89 -3.30 -10.35
CA THR A 51 -10.81 -4.75 -10.52
C THR A 51 -9.42 -5.27 -10.13
N ALA A 52 -8.37 -4.57 -10.55
CA ALA A 52 -6.99 -4.90 -10.19
C ALA A 52 -6.75 -4.75 -8.68
N LEU A 53 -7.21 -3.67 -8.04
CA LEU A 53 -7.14 -3.47 -6.59
C LEU A 53 -7.86 -4.57 -5.82
N SER A 54 -9.09 -4.91 -6.23
CA SER A 54 -9.86 -5.99 -5.61
C SER A 54 -9.16 -7.34 -5.70
N ARG A 55 -8.52 -7.64 -6.85
CA ARG A 55 -7.72 -8.86 -7.02
C ARG A 55 -6.52 -8.89 -6.07
N ILE A 56 -5.81 -7.77 -5.94
CA ILE A 56 -4.67 -7.66 -5.04
C ILE A 56 -5.12 -7.86 -3.59
N LEU A 57 -6.20 -7.19 -3.16
CA LEU A 57 -6.79 -7.36 -1.83
C LEU A 57 -7.19 -8.81 -1.55
N ALA A 58 -7.79 -9.51 -2.53
CA ALA A 58 -8.15 -10.92 -2.41
C ALA A 58 -6.93 -11.86 -2.34
N GLN A 59 -5.83 -11.48 -3.00
CA GLN A 59 -4.58 -12.23 -3.00
C GLN A 59 -3.61 -11.80 -1.90
N LEU A 60 -3.92 -10.74 -1.15
CA LEU A 60 -3.02 -10.08 -0.22
C LEU A 60 -2.56 -11.02 0.91
N ASP A 61 -3.49 -11.81 1.43
CA ASP A 61 -3.22 -12.85 2.43
C ASP A 61 -2.20 -13.89 1.91
N ARG A 62 -2.39 -14.35 0.67
CA ARG A 62 -1.46 -15.30 0.02
C ARG A 62 -0.12 -14.65 -0.33
N LEU A 63 -0.13 -13.38 -0.72
CA LEU A 63 1.07 -12.62 -1.05
C LEU A 63 1.91 -12.40 0.20
N CYS A 64 1.31 -12.07 1.34
CA CYS A 64 2.01 -11.89 2.62
C CYS A 64 2.63 -13.18 3.18
N CYS A 65 2.16 -14.35 2.75
CA CYS A 65 2.79 -15.63 3.03
C CYS A 65 4.04 -15.93 2.17
N LYS A 66 4.33 -15.12 1.14
CA LYS A 66 5.54 -15.24 0.32
C LYS A 66 6.68 -14.41 0.90
N ASP A 67 7.90 -14.83 0.64
CA ASP A 67 9.10 -14.10 1.06
C ASP A 67 9.21 -12.75 0.31
N ASP A 68 8.87 -12.76 -0.98
CA ASP A 68 8.88 -11.58 -1.86
C ASP A 68 7.65 -10.67 -1.73
N ALA A 69 6.82 -10.85 -0.69
CA ALA A 69 5.59 -10.09 -0.50
C ALA A 69 5.83 -8.58 -0.55
N ASP A 70 6.88 -8.14 0.14
CA ASP A 70 7.19 -6.72 0.29
C ASP A 70 7.61 -6.09 -1.04
N GLU A 71 8.37 -6.83 -1.85
CA GLU A 71 8.79 -6.38 -3.17
C GLU A 71 7.60 -6.30 -4.14
N VAL A 72 6.76 -7.34 -4.17
CA VAL A 72 5.58 -7.40 -5.06
C VAL A 72 4.55 -6.34 -4.67
N LEU A 73 4.20 -6.27 -3.39
CA LEU A 73 3.22 -5.31 -2.88
C LEU A 73 3.75 -3.88 -3.00
N GLY A 74 5.04 -3.64 -2.72
CA GLY A 74 5.67 -2.33 -2.89
C GLY A 74 5.71 -1.87 -4.35
N ARG A 75 5.99 -2.76 -5.31
CA ARG A 75 5.93 -2.45 -6.75
C ARG A 75 4.50 -2.12 -7.19
N LEU A 76 3.53 -2.94 -6.78
CA LEU A 76 2.11 -2.71 -7.08
C LEU A 76 1.64 -1.37 -6.51
N LEU A 77 1.98 -1.09 -5.26
CA LEU A 77 1.64 0.18 -4.60
C LEU A 77 2.16 1.38 -5.40
N ARG A 78 3.43 1.34 -5.84
CA ARG A 78 4.02 2.40 -6.69
C ARG A 78 3.29 2.55 -8.01
N GLN A 79 2.84 1.47 -8.65
CA GLN A 79 2.08 1.58 -9.90
C GLN A 79 0.73 2.26 -9.67
N PHE A 80 0.00 1.90 -8.61
CA PHE A 80 -1.26 2.57 -8.27
C PHE A 80 -1.04 4.01 -7.85
N ASP A 81 0.05 4.30 -7.17
CA ASP A 81 0.41 5.64 -6.79
C ASP A 81 0.67 6.55 -8.00
N LEU A 82 1.34 6.05 -9.06
CA LEU A 82 1.51 6.78 -10.31
C LEU A 82 0.18 7.10 -11.01
N VAL A 83 -0.77 6.16 -10.96
CA VAL A 83 -2.09 6.31 -11.59
C VAL A 83 -3.01 7.21 -10.77
N THR A 84 -3.02 7.04 -9.44
CA THR A 84 -3.87 7.81 -8.51
C THR A 84 -3.25 9.14 -8.09
N ARG A 85 -1.97 9.38 -8.43
CA ARG A 85 -1.15 10.53 -8.02
C ARG A 85 -1.18 10.80 -6.51
N VAL A 86 -1.40 9.78 -5.69
CA VAL A 86 -1.49 9.95 -4.22
C VAL A 86 -0.13 10.40 -3.64
N SER A 87 1.02 10.13 -4.28
CA SER A 87 2.33 10.69 -3.87
C SER A 87 2.54 12.18 -4.11
N ALA A 88 1.59 12.92 -4.69
CA ALA A 88 1.60 14.37 -4.48
C ALA A 88 1.30 14.74 -3.00
N SER A 89 0.72 13.81 -2.22
CA SER A 89 0.42 13.91 -0.79
C SER A 89 1.24 12.96 0.09
N ALA A 90 1.77 11.85 -0.44
CA ALA A 90 2.77 11.02 0.25
C ALA A 90 4.17 11.57 -0.04
N ASP A 91 4.43 12.72 0.56
CA ASP A 91 5.74 13.37 0.63
C ASP A 91 6.84 12.33 0.96
N PRO A 92 7.87 12.16 0.11
CA PRO A 92 8.99 11.25 0.35
C PRO A 92 9.95 11.75 1.46
N ARG A 93 9.56 12.76 2.25
CA ARG A 93 10.40 13.44 3.24
C ARG A 93 10.11 13.01 4.68
N ASN A 94 9.23 12.03 4.92
CA ASN A 94 9.07 11.41 6.25
C ASN A 94 9.85 10.09 6.42
N VAL A 95 11.01 9.98 5.76
CA VAL A 95 12.04 9.01 6.10
C VAL A 95 13.39 9.73 6.21
N HIS A 96 13.55 10.55 7.25
CA HIS A 96 14.85 10.88 7.79
C HIS A 96 14.79 11.13 9.30
#